data_AF-A0A7U9P0R2-F1
#
_entry.id   AF-A0A7U9P0R2-F1
#
_cell.length_a   1.000
_cell.length_b   1.000
_cell.length_c   1.000
_cell.angle_alpha   90.00
_cell.angle_beta   90.00
_cell.angle_gamma   90.00
#
_symmetry.space_group_name_H-M   'P 1'
#
loop_
_entity.id
_entity.type
_entity.pdbx_description
1 polymer ?
#
loop_
_entity_poly.entity_id
_entity_poly.type
_entity_poly.pdbx_seq_one_letter_code
_entity_poly.pdbx_strand_id
1 'polypeptide(L)'
;MKQPKIPVKMLTTLTILMVFLCVGSYLLSPKWQAVRAEYQRQRDPLHQFASKQTPEAQLQALQDKIRANPQNSEQWALLGEYYLWQNDYSNSLLAYRQALQLRGENAELYAALATVLYYQASQHMTAQTRAMIDKALALDSNEITALMLLASDAFMQANYAQAIELWQKVMDLNSPRINRTQLVESINMAKLLQRRSD
;
A
#
# COMPACT_ATOMS: atom_id res chain seq x y z
N MET A 1 35.36 57.55 14.95
CA MET A 1 35.17 56.12 14.59
C MET A 1 33.78 55.97 13.97
N LYS A 2 33.66 55.84 12.64
CA LYS A 2 32.37 55.67 11.95
C LYS A 2 32.10 54.18 11.75
N GLN A 3 31.03 53.65 12.35
CA GLN A 3 30.61 52.27 12.10
C GLN A 3 30.10 52.12 10.65
N PRO A 4 30.54 51.09 9.90
CA PRO A 4 30.05 50.86 8.54
C PRO A 4 28.59 50.40 8.60
N LYS A 5 27.68 51.19 8.00
CA LYS A 5 26.27 50.82 7.82
C LYS A 5 26.15 49.89 6.61
N ILE A 6 25.95 48.61 6.84
CA ILE A 6 25.71 47.63 5.78
C ILE A 6 24.33 47.90 5.16
N PRO A 7 24.20 48.04 3.83
CA PRO A 7 22.91 48.31 3.19
C PRO A 7 21.98 47.10 3.36
N VAL A 8 20.74 47.35 3.83
CA VAL A 8 19.74 46.32 4.17
C VAL A 8 19.51 45.31 3.04
N LYS A 9 19.56 45.76 1.77
CA LYS A 9 19.42 44.90 0.58
C LYS A 9 20.53 43.83 0.48
N MET A 10 21.74 44.16 0.89
CA MET A 10 22.89 43.25 0.90
C MET A 10 22.76 42.20 2.01
N LEU A 11 22.17 42.59 3.15
CA LEU A 11 21.86 41.68 4.26
C LEU A 11 20.78 40.67 3.83
N THR A 12 19.73 41.12 3.13
CA THR A 12 18.66 40.24 2.64
C THR A 12 19.13 39.28 1.55
N THR A 13 20.04 39.69 0.66
CA THR A 13 20.60 38.78 -0.35
C THR A 13 21.50 37.72 0.29
N LEU A 14 22.26 38.09 1.33
CA LEU A 14 23.12 37.17 2.09
C LEU A 14 22.30 36.13 2.86
N THR A 15 21.19 36.52 3.46
CA THR A 15 20.31 35.56 4.16
C THR A 15 19.63 34.61 3.19
N ILE A 16 19.16 35.10 2.04
CA ILE A 16 18.58 34.24 1.00
C ILE A 16 19.62 33.24 0.48
N LEU A 17 20.84 33.70 0.17
CA LEU A 17 21.94 32.84 -0.29
C LEU A 17 22.30 31.78 0.77
N MET A 18 22.34 32.16 2.04
CA MET A 18 22.62 31.26 3.16
C MET A 18 21.53 30.19 3.30
N VAL A 19 20.25 30.55 3.18
CA VAL A 19 19.15 29.58 3.21
C VAL A 19 19.24 28.61 2.03
N PHE A 20 19.54 29.11 0.82
CA PHE A 20 19.75 28.24 -0.35
C PHE A 20 20.94 27.29 -0.18
N LEU A 21 22.05 27.75 0.42
CA LEU A 21 23.21 26.91 0.74
C LEU A 21 22.87 25.86 1.81
N CYS A 22 22.09 26.22 2.84
CA CYS A 22 21.63 25.28 3.87
C CYS A 22 20.66 24.22 3.30
N VAL A 23 19.71 24.63 2.47
CA VAL A 23 18.77 23.70 1.82
C VAL A 23 19.51 22.82 0.82
N GLY A 24 20.40 23.39 -0.01
CA GLY A 24 21.21 22.64 -0.96
C GLY A 24 22.11 21.61 -0.29
N SER A 25 22.83 22.01 0.77
CA SER A 25 23.67 21.09 1.55
C SER A 25 22.86 19.99 2.25
N TYR A 26 21.65 20.29 2.72
CA TYR A 26 20.74 19.28 3.28
C TYR A 26 20.26 18.28 2.22
N LEU A 27 19.93 18.76 1.02
CA LEU A 27 19.46 17.93 -0.10
C LEU A 27 20.57 17.02 -0.69
N LEU A 28 21.83 17.46 -0.66
CA LEU A 28 22.98 16.62 -1.04
C LEU A 28 23.42 15.66 0.09
N SER A 29 22.89 15.80 1.30
CA SER A 29 23.29 14.94 2.42
C SER A 29 22.72 13.53 2.29
N PRO A 30 23.46 12.48 2.71
CA PRO A 30 22.96 11.10 2.79
C PRO A 30 21.71 10.96 3.69
N LYS A 31 21.52 11.92 4.61
CA LYS A 31 20.35 11.97 5.50
C LYS A 31 19.05 12.22 4.73
N TRP A 32 19.07 13.02 3.67
CA TRP A 32 17.89 13.26 2.84
C TRP A 32 17.47 11.99 2.06
N GLN A 33 18.44 11.19 1.60
CA GLN A 33 18.16 9.89 0.99
C GLN A 33 17.59 8.91 2.01
N ALA A 34 18.14 8.86 3.22
CA ALA A 34 17.63 8.03 4.31
C ALA A 34 16.21 8.44 4.75
N VAL A 35 15.94 9.74 4.86
CA VAL A 35 14.59 10.26 5.16
C VAL A 35 13.61 9.87 4.06
N ARG A 36 13.95 10.04 2.78
CA ARG A 36 13.08 9.60 1.68
C ARG A 36 12.84 8.10 1.67
N ALA A 37 13.87 7.29 1.89
CA ALA A 37 13.74 5.85 1.98
C ALA A 37 12.85 5.42 3.17
N GLU A 38 12.97 6.10 4.31
CA GLU A 38 12.12 5.88 5.49
C GLU A 38 10.67 6.32 5.24
N TYR A 39 10.46 7.46 4.58
CA TYR A 39 9.15 7.91 4.11
C TYR A 39 8.50 6.93 3.12
N GLN A 40 9.30 6.31 2.25
CA GLN A 40 8.83 5.29 1.32
C GLN A 40 8.51 3.98 2.05
N ARG A 41 9.33 3.58 3.03
CA ARG A 41 9.06 2.41 3.89
C ARG A 41 7.77 2.57 4.67
N GLN A 42 7.54 3.71 5.32
CA GLN A 42 6.30 3.94 6.07
C GLN A 42 5.03 3.92 5.21
N ARG A 43 5.16 4.06 3.89
CA ARG A 43 4.05 4.02 2.93
C ARG A 43 3.75 2.62 2.39
N ASP A 44 4.62 1.63 2.62
CA ASP A 44 4.36 0.25 2.21
C ASP A 44 3.47 -0.44 3.27
N PRO A 45 2.28 -0.94 2.94
CA PRO A 45 1.43 -1.64 3.91
C PRO A 45 2.14 -2.83 4.58
N LEU A 46 3.12 -3.46 3.92
CA LEU A 46 3.87 -4.62 4.43
C LEU A 46 5.21 -4.25 5.08
N HIS A 47 5.47 -2.96 5.33
CA HIS A 47 6.74 -2.49 5.90
C HIS A 47 7.10 -3.11 7.25
N GLN A 48 6.11 -3.59 7.99
CA GLN A 48 6.31 -4.28 9.27
C GLN A 48 7.20 -5.54 9.13
N PHE A 49 7.16 -6.22 7.98
CA PHE A 49 7.97 -7.41 7.71
C PHE A 49 9.33 -7.08 7.08
N ALA A 50 9.47 -5.89 6.48
CA ALA A 50 10.74 -5.39 5.94
C ALA A 50 11.74 -4.89 7.02
N SER A 51 11.52 -5.29 8.28
CA SER A 51 12.35 -4.91 9.43
C SER A 51 13.77 -5.52 9.38
N LYS A 52 14.67 -5.08 10.27
CA LYS A 52 16.03 -5.65 10.39
C LYS A 52 16.05 -7.09 10.93
N GLN A 53 14.93 -7.64 11.38
CA GLN A 53 14.85 -9.01 11.88
C GLN A 53 14.90 -10.01 10.74
N THR A 54 15.54 -11.16 10.95
CA THR A 54 15.55 -12.22 9.94
C THR A 54 14.14 -12.79 9.75
N PRO A 55 13.79 -13.26 8.54
CA PRO A 55 12.48 -13.84 8.28
C PRO A 55 12.09 -14.94 9.27
N GLU A 56 13.04 -15.78 9.69
CA GLU A 56 12.81 -16.88 10.63
C GLU A 56 12.40 -16.39 12.02
N ALA A 57 13.06 -15.32 12.51
CA ALA A 57 12.73 -14.73 13.81
C ALA A 57 11.32 -14.12 13.79
N GLN A 58 10.92 -13.49 12.68
CA GLN A 58 9.57 -12.92 12.53
C GLN A 58 8.51 -14.02 12.51
N LEU A 59 8.74 -15.10 11.75
CA LEU A 59 7.83 -16.25 11.70
C LEU A 59 7.69 -16.90 13.08
N GLN A 60 8.80 -17.12 13.79
CA GLN A 60 8.78 -17.71 15.12
C GLN A 60 7.99 -16.84 16.10
N ALA A 61 8.18 -15.52 16.08
CA ALA A 61 7.43 -14.60 16.93
C ALA A 61 5.91 -14.64 16.65
N LEU A 62 5.50 -14.72 15.38
CA LEU A 62 4.09 -14.88 15.01
C LEU A 62 3.53 -16.22 15.49
N GLN A 63 4.27 -17.31 15.31
CA GLN A 63 3.86 -18.65 15.77
C GLN A 63 3.74 -18.72 17.29
N ASP A 64 4.65 -18.10 18.04
CA ASP A 64 4.59 -18.08 19.50
C ASP A 64 3.38 -17.28 20.02
N LYS A 65 3.03 -16.16 19.36
CA LYS A 65 1.78 -15.42 19.66
C LYS A 65 0.54 -16.26 19.40
N ILE A 66 0.51 -17.02 18.31
CA ILE A 66 -0.60 -17.93 18.00
C ILE A 66 -0.67 -19.09 19.00
N ARG A 67 0.47 -19.68 19.41
CA ARG A 67 0.50 -20.71 20.45
C ARG A 67 -0.04 -20.20 21.79
N ALA A 68 0.30 -18.96 22.15
CA ALA A 68 -0.18 -18.33 23.37
C ALA A 68 -1.70 -18.05 23.32
N ASN A 69 -2.25 -17.68 22.16
CA ASN A 69 -3.69 -17.51 21.98
C ASN A 69 -4.17 -18.02 20.60
N PRO A 70 -4.49 -19.32 20.48
CA PRO A 70 -4.84 -19.93 19.18
C PRO A 70 -6.18 -19.45 18.60
N GLN A 71 -7.03 -18.82 19.41
CA GLN A 71 -8.35 -18.37 18.99
C GLN A 71 -8.36 -16.90 18.52
N ASN A 72 -7.21 -16.23 18.51
CA ASN A 72 -7.12 -14.86 18.03
C ASN A 72 -7.05 -14.81 16.50
N SER A 73 -8.18 -14.48 15.85
CA SER A 73 -8.26 -14.36 14.38
C SER A 73 -7.27 -13.36 13.79
N GLU A 74 -6.95 -12.28 14.51
CA GLU A 74 -6.03 -11.23 14.04
C GLU A 74 -4.60 -11.76 13.94
N GLN A 75 -4.16 -12.60 14.87
CA GLN A 75 -2.82 -13.22 14.80
C GLN A 75 -2.71 -14.17 13.60
N TRP A 76 -3.78 -14.89 13.28
CA TRP A 76 -3.85 -15.72 12.07
C TRP A 76 -3.86 -14.87 10.80
N ALA A 77 -4.53 -13.72 10.80
CA ALA A 77 -4.52 -12.79 9.66
C ALA A 77 -3.11 -12.21 9.44
N LEU A 78 -2.41 -11.82 10.50
CA LEU A 78 -1.01 -11.36 10.43
C LEU A 78 -0.07 -12.45 9.92
N LEU A 79 -0.27 -13.70 10.33
CA LEU A 79 0.49 -14.83 9.78
C LEU A 79 0.20 -15.02 8.28
N GLY A 80 -1.05 -14.86 7.86
CA GLY A 80 -1.44 -14.88 6.45
C GLY A 80 -0.75 -13.77 5.65
N GLU A 81 -0.69 -12.57 6.20
CA GLU A 81 -0.04 -11.40 5.61
C GLU A 81 1.48 -11.62 5.47
N TYR A 82 2.11 -12.18 6.50
CA TYR A 82 3.52 -12.55 6.48
C TYR A 82 3.82 -13.57 5.37
N TYR A 83 3.01 -14.63 5.24
CA TYR A 83 3.20 -15.61 4.17
C TYR A 83 2.97 -15.02 2.79
N LEU A 84 2.00 -14.11 2.64
CA LEU A 84 1.77 -13.38 1.39
C LEU A 84 3.01 -12.54 1.02
N TRP A 85 3.60 -11.84 2.00
CA TRP A 85 4.84 -11.08 1.79
C TRP A 85 6.01 -11.96 1.34
N GLN A 86 6.07 -13.19 1.85
CA GLN A 86 7.05 -14.20 1.43
C GLN A 86 6.71 -14.90 0.10
N ASN A 87 5.62 -14.51 -0.57
CA ASN A 87 5.04 -15.18 -1.74
C ASN A 87 4.67 -16.66 -1.51
N ASP A 88 4.51 -17.08 -0.25
CA ASP A 88 4.03 -18.40 0.13
C ASP A 88 2.50 -18.39 0.17
N TYR A 89 1.90 -18.38 -1.01
CA TYR A 89 0.45 -18.26 -1.15
C TYR A 89 -0.31 -19.42 -0.50
N SER A 90 0.26 -20.63 -0.54
CA SER A 90 -0.35 -21.83 0.05
C SER A 90 -0.53 -21.68 1.55
N ASN A 91 0.53 -21.31 2.28
CA ASN A 91 0.44 -21.11 3.72
C ASN A 91 -0.35 -19.84 4.09
N SER A 92 -0.28 -18.80 3.25
CA SER A 92 -1.08 -17.59 3.42
C SER A 92 -2.59 -17.89 3.39
N LEU A 93 -3.05 -18.69 2.41
CA LEU A 93 -4.46 -19.10 2.33
C LEU A 93 -4.91 -19.88 3.56
N LEU A 94 -4.08 -20.80 4.08
CA LEU A 94 -4.41 -21.57 5.28
C LEU A 94 -4.58 -20.66 6.50
N ALA A 95 -3.65 -19.72 6.71
CA ALA A 95 -3.70 -18.79 7.83
C ALA A 95 -4.92 -17.84 7.73
N TYR A 96 -5.20 -17.27 6.56
CA TYR A 96 -6.38 -16.42 6.38
C TYR A 96 -7.71 -17.19 6.51
N ARG A 97 -7.78 -18.44 6.05
CA ARG A 97 -8.97 -19.29 6.28
C ARG A 97 -9.19 -19.56 7.76
N GLN A 98 -8.13 -19.81 8.53
CA GLN A 98 -8.22 -19.97 9.97
C GLN A 98 -8.68 -18.67 10.64
N ALA A 99 -8.15 -17.52 10.22
CA ALA A 99 -8.60 -16.21 10.70
C ALA A 99 -10.10 -16.00 10.44
N LEU A 100 -10.57 -16.33 9.23
CA LEU A 100 -11.96 -16.22 8.83
C LEU A 100 -12.87 -17.18 9.61
N GLN A 101 -12.40 -18.42 9.85
CA GLN A 101 -13.14 -19.40 10.65
C GLN A 101 -13.35 -18.93 12.09
N LEU A 102 -12.37 -18.25 12.68
CA LEU A 102 -12.44 -17.74 14.05
C LEU A 102 -13.25 -16.43 14.14
N ARG A 103 -13.14 -15.54 13.15
CA ARG A 103 -13.82 -14.23 13.13
C ARG A 103 -15.27 -14.30 12.64
N GLY A 104 -15.58 -15.26 11.77
CA GLY A 104 -16.80 -15.25 10.97
C GLY A 104 -16.66 -14.37 9.72
N GLU A 105 -17.76 -14.18 9.00
CA GLU A 105 -17.81 -13.40 7.76
C GLU A 105 -17.25 -11.99 7.97
N ASN A 106 -16.24 -11.61 7.18
CA ASN A 106 -15.56 -10.33 7.32
C ASN A 106 -15.00 -9.85 5.98
N ALA A 107 -15.32 -8.61 5.61
CA ALA A 107 -14.96 -8.03 4.32
C ALA A 107 -13.43 -8.01 4.10
N GLU A 108 -12.66 -7.56 5.09
CA GLU A 108 -11.20 -7.46 5.01
C GLU A 108 -10.54 -8.82 4.80
N LEU A 109 -11.02 -9.86 5.50
CA LEU A 109 -10.48 -11.21 5.36
C LEU A 109 -10.84 -11.83 4.01
N TYR A 110 -12.03 -11.57 3.48
CA TYR A 110 -12.36 -11.99 2.12
C TYR A 110 -11.51 -11.26 1.07
N ALA A 111 -11.28 -9.97 1.23
CA ALA A 111 -10.40 -9.19 0.35
C ALA A 111 -8.94 -9.64 0.43
N ALA A 112 -8.46 -10.02 1.61
CA ALA A 112 -7.14 -10.62 1.81
C ALA A 112 -7.03 -11.97 1.10
N LEU A 113 -8.02 -12.86 1.25
CA LEU A 113 -8.08 -14.13 0.53
C LEU A 113 -8.10 -13.93 -0.99
N ALA A 114 -8.89 -12.96 -1.47
CA ALA A 114 -8.91 -12.59 -2.89
C ALA A 114 -7.52 -12.15 -3.38
N THR A 115 -6.83 -11.34 -2.59
CA THR A 115 -5.46 -10.88 -2.89
C THR A 115 -4.53 -12.08 -3.06
N VAL A 116 -4.50 -12.99 -2.08
CA VAL A 116 -3.64 -14.18 -2.15
C VAL A 116 -3.94 -15.04 -3.37
N LEU A 117 -5.23 -15.30 -3.66
CA LEU A 117 -5.64 -16.07 -4.83
C LEU A 117 -5.25 -15.39 -6.15
N TYR A 118 -5.37 -14.07 -6.22
CA TYR A 118 -4.98 -13.29 -7.40
C TYR A 118 -3.48 -13.37 -7.66
N TYR A 119 -2.65 -13.19 -6.64
CA TYR A 119 -1.19 -13.32 -6.77
C TYR A 119 -0.75 -14.76 -7.06
N GLN A 120 -1.39 -15.75 -6.45
CA GLN A 120 -1.16 -17.16 -6.77
C GLN A 120 -1.46 -17.48 -8.24
N ALA A 121 -2.47 -16.84 -8.80
CA ALA A 121 -2.84 -16.95 -10.22
C ALA A 121 -2.02 -16.00 -11.12
N SER A 122 -0.84 -15.56 -10.69
CA SER A 122 0.04 -14.65 -11.44
C SER A 122 -0.66 -13.36 -11.87
N GLN A 123 -1.52 -12.81 -10.99
CA GLN A 123 -2.30 -11.59 -11.22
C GLN A 123 -3.31 -11.72 -12.36
N HIS A 124 -3.85 -12.92 -12.56
CA HIS A 124 -5.01 -13.14 -13.41
C HIS A 124 -6.26 -13.35 -12.56
N MET A 125 -7.36 -12.71 -12.96
CA MET A 125 -8.64 -12.91 -12.29
C MET A 125 -9.15 -14.33 -12.52
N THR A 126 -9.43 -15.03 -11.42
CA THR A 126 -10.04 -16.37 -11.44
C THR A 126 -11.44 -16.33 -10.86
N ALA A 127 -12.23 -17.38 -11.10
CA ALA A 127 -13.55 -17.52 -10.48
C ALA A 127 -13.48 -17.52 -8.95
N GLN A 128 -12.42 -18.11 -8.36
CA GLN A 128 -12.24 -18.14 -6.91
C GLN A 128 -11.89 -16.75 -6.37
N THR A 129 -10.99 -16.02 -7.05
CA THR A 129 -10.67 -14.63 -6.71
C THR A 129 -11.91 -13.77 -6.74
N ARG A 130 -12.68 -13.83 -7.82
CA ARG A 130 -13.92 -13.06 -7.99
C ARG A 130 -14.94 -13.38 -6.91
N ALA A 131 -15.15 -14.66 -6.59
CA ALA A 131 -16.06 -15.05 -5.53
C ALA A 131 -15.67 -14.48 -4.16
N MET A 132 -14.37 -14.35 -3.84
CA MET A 132 -13.93 -13.72 -2.58
C MET A 132 -14.13 -12.20 -2.62
N ILE A 133 -13.86 -11.54 -3.74
CA ILE A 133 -14.15 -10.11 -3.95
C ILE A 133 -15.65 -9.84 -3.77
N ASP A 134 -16.51 -10.64 -4.38
CA ASP A 134 -17.96 -10.45 -4.33
C ASP A 134 -18.47 -10.60 -2.89
N LYS A 135 -17.94 -11.56 -2.12
CA LYS A 135 -18.23 -11.69 -0.68
C LYS A 135 -17.75 -10.49 0.12
N ALA A 136 -16.55 -9.98 -0.15
CA ALA A 136 -16.03 -8.79 0.52
C ALA A 136 -16.95 -7.58 0.28
N LEU A 137 -17.32 -7.34 -0.98
CA LEU A 137 -18.14 -6.20 -1.38
C LEU A 137 -19.62 -6.33 -0.98
N ALA A 138 -20.11 -7.55 -0.78
CA ALA A 138 -21.44 -7.78 -0.21
C ALA A 138 -21.52 -7.37 1.26
N LEU A 139 -20.42 -7.51 2.02
CA LEU A 139 -20.33 -7.11 3.43
C LEU A 139 -19.95 -5.63 3.58
N ASP A 140 -19.04 -5.15 2.74
CA ASP A 140 -18.64 -3.74 2.67
C ASP A 140 -18.42 -3.33 1.21
N SER A 141 -19.40 -2.61 0.66
CA SER A 141 -19.35 -2.12 -0.72
C SER A 141 -18.21 -1.13 -1.01
N ASN A 142 -17.55 -0.63 0.04
CA ASN A 142 -16.43 0.30 -0.02
C ASN A 142 -15.10 -0.35 0.39
N GLU A 143 -15.05 -1.69 0.48
CA GLU A 143 -13.81 -2.39 0.81
C GLU A 143 -12.75 -2.09 -0.26
N ILE A 144 -11.69 -1.39 0.18
CA ILE A 144 -10.73 -0.75 -0.71
C ILE A 144 -9.90 -1.78 -1.47
N THR A 145 -9.48 -2.85 -0.82
CA THR A 145 -8.61 -3.86 -1.44
C THR A 145 -9.34 -4.59 -2.58
N ALA A 146 -10.60 -4.95 -2.39
CA ALA A 146 -11.48 -5.57 -3.36
C ALA A 146 -11.76 -4.65 -4.55
N LEU A 147 -12.08 -3.37 -4.29
CA LEU A 147 -12.25 -2.38 -5.35
C LEU A 147 -10.96 -2.17 -6.18
N MET A 148 -9.79 -2.14 -5.53
CA MET A 148 -8.50 -2.01 -6.21
C MET A 148 -8.15 -3.25 -7.07
N LEU A 149 -8.48 -4.45 -6.61
CA LEU A 149 -8.31 -5.68 -7.40
C LEU A 149 -9.21 -5.68 -8.64
N LEU A 150 -10.48 -5.28 -8.50
CA LEU A 150 -11.40 -5.15 -9.64
C LEU A 150 -10.93 -4.09 -10.63
N ALA A 151 -10.45 -2.94 -10.14
CA ALA A 151 -9.96 -1.87 -11.02
C ALA A 151 -8.73 -2.31 -11.82
N SER A 152 -7.81 -3.05 -11.17
CA SER A 152 -6.64 -3.63 -11.81
C SER A 152 -7.02 -4.66 -12.88
N ASP A 153 -7.96 -5.57 -12.58
CA ASP A 153 -8.47 -6.56 -13.54
C ASP A 153 -9.14 -5.88 -14.74
N ALA A 154 -10.01 -4.89 -14.51
CA ALA A 154 -10.66 -4.13 -15.56
C ALA A 154 -9.63 -3.41 -16.46
N PHE A 155 -8.60 -2.82 -15.88
CA PHE A 155 -7.52 -2.18 -16.64
C PHE A 155 -6.76 -3.17 -17.53
N MET A 156 -6.42 -4.35 -16.98
CA MET A 156 -5.71 -5.40 -17.72
C MET A 156 -6.55 -5.98 -18.86
N GLN A 157 -7.87 -6.00 -18.72
CA GLN A 157 -8.81 -6.41 -19.76
C GLN A 157 -9.15 -5.30 -20.77
N ALA A 158 -8.45 -4.16 -20.72
CA ALA A 158 -8.72 -2.96 -21.53
C ALA A 158 -10.12 -2.33 -21.31
N ASN A 159 -10.82 -2.71 -20.25
CA ASN A 159 -12.07 -2.08 -19.81
C ASN A 159 -11.76 -0.78 -19.04
N TYR A 160 -11.10 0.17 -19.72
CA TYR A 160 -10.56 1.38 -19.09
C TYR A 160 -11.64 2.23 -18.41
N ALA A 161 -12.85 2.30 -18.98
CA ALA A 161 -13.97 3.02 -18.39
C ALA A 161 -14.31 2.50 -16.98
N GLN A 162 -14.40 1.18 -16.82
CA GLN A 162 -14.70 0.54 -15.53
C GLN A 162 -13.54 0.72 -14.54
N ALA A 163 -12.29 0.60 -15.00
CA ALA A 163 -11.12 0.83 -14.16
C ALA A 163 -11.11 2.26 -13.58
N ILE A 164 -11.41 3.26 -14.42
CA ILE A 164 -11.50 4.67 -14.01
C ILE A 164 -12.60 4.86 -12.97
N GLU A 165 -13.79 4.29 -13.18
CA GLU A 165 -14.91 4.40 -12.24
C GLU A 165 -14.55 3.82 -10.86
N LEU A 166 -13.97 2.63 -10.83
CA LEU A 166 -13.57 1.96 -9.59
C LEU A 166 -12.46 2.72 -8.86
N TRP A 167 -11.44 3.20 -9.56
CA TRP A 167 -10.41 4.03 -8.96
C TRP A 167 -10.94 5.38 -8.47
N GLN A 168 -11.88 5.99 -9.18
CA GLN A 168 -12.52 7.22 -8.73
C GLN A 168 -13.32 6.96 -7.44
N LYS A 169 -14.08 5.86 -7.38
CA LYS A 169 -14.76 5.45 -6.16
C LYS A 169 -13.78 5.30 -4.99
N VAL A 170 -12.65 4.61 -5.19
CA VAL A 170 -11.61 4.48 -4.16
C VAL A 170 -11.02 5.85 -3.75
N MET A 171 -10.88 6.78 -4.70
CA MET A 171 -10.37 8.13 -4.43
C MET A 171 -11.31 8.93 -3.54
N ASP A 172 -12.62 8.78 -3.77
CA ASP A 172 -13.67 9.51 -3.07
C ASP A 172 -13.82 9.04 -1.61
N LEU A 173 -13.39 7.81 -1.29
CA LEU A 173 -13.33 7.30 0.09
C LEU A 173 -12.30 8.05 0.96
N ASN A 174 -11.36 8.79 0.37
CA ASN A 174 -10.36 9.61 1.07
C ASN A 174 -9.58 8.85 2.17
N SER A 175 -9.31 7.56 1.94
CA SER A 175 -8.60 6.73 2.92
C SER A 175 -7.11 7.07 2.98
N PRO A 176 -6.52 7.24 4.17
CA PRO A 176 -5.08 7.47 4.32
C PRO A 176 -4.22 6.27 3.90
N ARG A 177 -4.83 5.08 3.76
CA ARG A 177 -4.17 3.85 3.27
C ARG A 177 -3.79 3.94 1.79
N ILE A 178 -4.43 4.84 1.04
CA ILE A 178 -4.27 4.93 -0.41
C ILE A 178 -3.31 6.06 -0.77
N ASN A 179 -2.31 5.72 -1.60
CA ASN A 179 -1.49 6.71 -2.25
C ASN A 179 -2.29 7.42 -3.36
N ARG A 180 -2.87 8.57 -3.01
CA ARG A 180 -3.70 9.37 -3.94
C ARG A 180 -2.96 9.72 -5.23
N THR A 181 -1.66 9.99 -5.17
CA THR A 181 -0.85 10.30 -6.35
C THR A 181 -0.81 9.13 -7.32
N GLN A 182 -0.55 7.92 -6.83
CA GLN A 182 -0.54 6.70 -7.64
C GLN A 182 -1.91 6.41 -8.26
N LEU A 183 -2.99 6.68 -7.52
CA LEU A 183 -4.35 6.50 -8.02
C LEU A 183 -4.67 7.48 -9.15
N VAL A 184 -4.29 8.76 -9.01
CA VAL A 184 -4.41 9.78 -10.06
C VAL A 184 -3.62 9.37 -11.30
N GLU A 185 -2.39 8.89 -11.14
CA GLU A 185 -1.56 8.40 -12.25
C GLU A 185 -2.23 7.23 -12.98
N SER A 186 -2.77 6.27 -12.23
CA SER A 186 -3.49 5.11 -12.78
C SER A 186 -4.71 5.53 -13.60
N ILE A 187 -5.52 6.45 -13.08
CA ILE A 187 -6.68 7.02 -13.78
C ILE A 187 -6.25 7.76 -15.06
N ASN A 188 -5.20 8.58 -15.00
CA ASN A 188 -4.72 9.33 -16.16
C ASN A 188 -4.19 8.39 -17.25
N MET A 189 -3.51 7.31 -16.85
CA MET A 189 -3.03 6.30 -17.79
C MET A 189 -4.19 5.57 -18.47
N ALA A 190 -5.22 5.15 -17.72
CA ALA A 190 -6.41 4.54 -18.32
C ALA A 190 -7.13 5.49 -19.29
N LYS A 191 -7.28 6.78 -18.94
CA LYS A 191 -7.87 7.79 -19.85
C LYS A 191 -7.06 7.94 -21.13
N LEU A 192 -5.74 7.90 -21.04
CA LEU A 192 -4.87 7.97 -22.22
C LEU A 192 -5.06 6.75 -23.13
N LEU A 193 -5.10 5.55 -22.56
CA LEU A 193 -5.28 4.32 -23.33
C LEU A 193 -6.67 4.22 -23.96
N GLN A 194 -7.71 4.60 -23.22
CA GLN A 194 -9.09 4.67 -23.73
C GLN A 194 -9.20 5.52 -24.99
N ARG A 195 -8.63 6.73 -24.96
CA ARG A 195 -8.62 7.63 -26.13
C ARG A 195 -7.84 7.11 -27.33
N ARG A 196 -6.95 6.13 -27.13
CA ARG A 196 -6.17 5.49 -28.21
C ARG A 196 -6.85 4.27 -28.78
N SER A 197 -7.79 3.66 -28.04
CA SER A 197 -8.60 2.54 -28.50
C SER A 197 -9.89 2.97 -29.21
N ASP A 198 -10.28 4.23 -29.05
CA ASP A 198 -11.38 4.90 -29.78
C ASP A 198 -10.91 5.42 -31.15
#